data_AF-A0A3M9XIR0-F1
#
_entry.id   AF-A0A3M9XIR0-F1
#
_cell.length_a   1.000
_cell.length_b   1.000
_cell.length_c   1.000
_cell.angle_alpha   90.00
_cell.angle_beta   90.00
_cell.angle_gamma   90.00
#
_symmetry.space_group_name_H-M   'P 1'
#
loop_
_entity.id
_entity.type
_entity.pdbx_description
1 polymer ?
#
loop_
_entity_poly.entity_id
_entity_poly.type
_entity_poly.pdbx_seq_one_letter_code
_entity_poly.pdbx_strand_id
1 'polypeptide(L)'
;MVMVTRRQFRMRHWTSIVIATVLGACQSAPTPDQMSRTKVETAPADLQLLCAGEAAKASGVDSSKALPTSSRKLDSKSYQVELNVAGKPTSCIVDTDGKVASVQPA
;
A
#
# COMPACT_ATOMS: atom_id res chain seq x y z
N MET A 1 -24.51 -49.94 19.27
CA MET A 1 -24.65 -50.65 20.56
C MET A 1 -23.25 -50.73 21.18
N VAL A 2 -23.08 -50.17 22.40
CA VAL A 2 -21.96 -50.34 23.38
C VAL A 2 -20.56 -49.89 22.88
N MET A 3 -20.12 -48.66 23.20
CA MET A 3 -19.46 -48.19 24.44
C MET A 3 -17.93 -48.43 24.49
N VAL A 4 -17.21 -47.30 24.64
CA VAL A 4 -16.08 -47.07 25.58
C VAL A 4 -14.77 -47.77 25.19
N THR A 5 -13.66 -47.04 25.00
CA THR A 5 -12.82 -46.64 26.13
C THR A 5 -11.90 -45.47 25.78
N ARG A 6 -12.12 -44.35 26.47
CA ARG A 6 -11.14 -43.27 26.62
C ARG A 6 -9.89 -43.82 27.31
N ARG A 7 -8.71 -43.67 26.72
CA ARG A 7 -7.45 -43.53 27.48
C ARG A 7 -6.55 -42.54 26.77
N GLN A 8 -6.80 -41.28 27.13
CA GLN A 8 -5.82 -40.20 27.11
C GLN A 8 -4.58 -40.65 27.89
N PHE A 9 -3.65 -41.35 27.24
CA PHE A 9 -2.32 -41.63 27.77
C PHE A 9 -1.45 -40.42 27.47
N ARG A 10 -1.62 -39.43 28.34
CA ARG A 10 -0.60 -38.45 28.70
C ARG A 10 0.75 -39.15 28.86
N MET A 11 1.68 -38.93 27.94
CA MET A 11 3.12 -38.89 28.15
C MET A 11 3.79 -38.65 26.79
N ARG A 12 4.40 -37.49 26.61
CA ARG A 12 5.80 -37.21 26.99
C ARG A 12 6.63 -37.26 25.70
N HIS A 13 6.69 -36.10 25.07
CA HIS A 13 7.89 -35.55 24.42
C HIS A 13 9.06 -36.52 24.36
N TRP A 14 9.21 -37.23 23.24
CA TRP A 14 10.49 -37.68 22.74
C TRP A 14 10.34 -38.20 21.31
N THR A 15 10.37 -37.32 20.32
CA THR A 15 10.79 -37.72 18.98
C THR A 15 11.58 -36.59 18.36
N SER A 16 12.87 -36.88 18.27
CA SER A 16 13.94 -36.07 17.72
C SER A 16 13.59 -35.44 16.38
N ILE A 17 13.95 -34.18 16.30
CA ILE A 17 14.18 -33.39 15.08
C ILE A 17 14.93 -34.25 14.04
N VAL A 18 14.32 -34.45 12.88
CA VAL A 18 15.00 -34.85 11.64
C VAL A 18 14.88 -33.67 10.68
N ILE A 19 15.95 -32.89 10.59
CA ILE A 19 16.14 -31.85 9.58
C ILE A 19 16.52 -32.58 8.29
N ALA A 20 15.61 -32.60 7.32
CA ALA A 20 15.90 -32.99 5.93
C ALA A 20 15.92 -31.71 5.08
N THR A 21 17.11 -31.17 4.87
CA THR A 21 17.38 -30.10 3.90
C THR A 21 17.24 -30.63 2.48
N VAL A 22 16.11 -30.37 1.84
CA VAL A 22 15.97 -30.43 0.37
C VAL A 22 16.03 -29.00 -0.16
N LEU A 23 17.23 -28.65 -0.64
CA LEU A 23 17.47 -27.49 -1.50
C LEU A 23 16.82 -27.77 -2.87
N GLY A 24 16.06 -26.80 -3.37
CA GLY A 24 15.78 -26.70 -4.81
C GLY A 24 14.40 -27.17 -5.27
N ALA A 25 13.41 -26.29 -5.14
CA ALA A 25 12.37 -26.07 -6.15
C ALA A 25 11.65 -24.75 -5.82
N CYS A 26 12.33 -23.63 -6.09
CA CYS A 26 11.61 -22.37 -6.29
C CYS A 26 10.77 -22.56 -7.55
N GLN A 27 9.46 -22.64 -7.33
CA GLN A 27 8.43 -22.79 -8.34
C GLN A 27 8.58 -21.69 -9.39
N SER A 28 8.47 -22.07 -10.65
CA SER A 28 8.66 -21.25 -11.85
C SER A 28 8.05 -19.85 -11.71
N ALA A 29 8.90 -18.83 -11.83
CA ALA A 29 8.45 -17.47 -12.09
C ALA A 29 7.70 -17.47 -13.45
N PRO A 30 6.44 -17.01 -13.51
CA PRO A 30 5.76 -16.86 -14.79
C PRO A 30 6.52 -15.85 -15.66
N THR A 31 6.60 -16.13 -16.96
CA THR A 31 7.23 -15.29 -17.98
C THR A 31 6.75 -13.83 -17.86
N PRO A 32 7.67 -12.83 -17.74
CA PRO A 32 7.31 -11.42 -17.60
C PRO A 32 6.82 -10.78 -18.91
N ASP A 33 6.10 -11.50 -19.75
CA ASP A 33 5.44 -10.93 -20.92
C ASP A 33 3.98 -10.74 -20.56
N GLN A 34 3.51 -9.50 -20.57
CA GLN A 34 2.13 -9.08 -20.29
C GLN A 34 1.78 -8.73 -18.83
N MET A 35 2.69 -8.13 -18.07
CA MET A 35 2.25 -7.00 -17.24
C MET A 35 2.20 -5.78 -18.14
N SER A 36 1.10 -5.65 -18.90
CA SER A 36 0.62 -4.35 -19.40
C SER A 36 0.16 -3.56 -18.17
N ARG A 37 1.12 -3.25 -17.30
CA ARG A 37 1.05 -2.18 -16.34
C ARG A 37 1.06 -0.96 -17.23
N THR A 38 -0.12 -0.60 -17.74
CA THR A 38 -0.39 0.75 -18.21
C THR A 38 0.41 1.64 -17.30
N LYS A 39 1.37 2.36 -17.88
CA LYS A 39 2.18 3.33 -17.17
C LYS A 39 1.22 4.44 -16.79
N VAL A 40 0.35 4.17 -15.82
CA VAL A 40 -0.40 5.17 -15.10
C VAL A 40 0.72 5.98 -14.51
N GLU A 41 0.95 7.15 -15.09
CA GLU A 41 1.92 8.10 -14.59
C GLU A 41 1.34 8.64 -13.29
N THR A 42 1.44 7.81 -12.26
CA THR A 42 1.13 8.12 -10.88
C THR A 42 2.23 9.06 -10.41
N ALA A 43 1.84 10.12 -9.72
CA ALA A 43 2.83 11.05 -9.16
C ALA A 43 3.80 10.28 -8.26
N PRO A 44 5.11 10.58 -8.28
CA PRO A 44 6.07 10.05 -7.31
C PRO A 44 5.53 10.23 -5.88
N ALA A 45 5.78 9.25 -5.01
CA ALA A 45 5.25 9.25 -3.64
C ALA A 45 5.61 10.53 -2.87
N ASP A 46 6.77 11.12 -3.16
CA ASP A 46 7.22 12.38 -2.56
C ASP A 46 6.27 13.56 -2.89
N LEU A 47 5.85 13.69 -4.16
CA LEU A 47 4.88 14.72 -4.57
C LEU A 47 3.50 14.49 -3.93
N GLN A 48 3.11 13.24 -3.72
CA GLN A 48 1.86 12.91 -3.03
C GLN A 48 1.90 13.34 -1.55
N LEU A 49 3.02 13.10 -0.87
CA LEU A 49 3.21 13.49 0.53
C LEU A 49 3.32 15.02 0.67
N LEU A 50 3.97 15.71 -0.27
CA LEU A 50 3.98 17.18 -0.34
C LEU A 50 2.56 17.74 -0.41
N CYS A 51 1.75 17.21 -1.33
CA CYS A 51 0.36 17.60 -1.50
C CYS A 51 -0.48 17.34 -0.23
N ALA A 52 -0.29 16.19 0.43
CA ALA A 52 -0.95 15.90 1.70
C ALA A 52 -0.58 16.91 2.79
N GLY A 53 0.70 17.28 2.89
CA GLY A 53 1.19 18.29 3.83
C GLY A 53 0.59 19.67 3.59
N GLU A 54 0.58 20.14 2.34
CA GLU A 54 0.02 21.45 1.99
C GLU A 54 -1.51 21.48 2.17
N ALA A 55 -2.21 20.40 1.84
CA ALA A 55 -3.65 20.31 2.07
C ALA A 55 -4.03 20.27 3.55
N ALA A 56 -3.23 19.59 4.38
CA ALA A 56 -3.38 19.59 5.83
C ALA A 56 -3.19 21.01 6.41
N LYS A 57 -2.13 21.70 5.99
CA LYS A 57 -1.85 23.11 6.39
C LYS A 57 -2.98 24.04 5.97
N ALA A 58 -3.45 23.95 4.72
CA ALA A 58 -4.53 24.76 4.20
C ALA A 58 -5.86 24.53 4.95
N SER A 59 -6.07 23.33 5.48
CA SER A 59 -7.27 22.97 6.24
C SER A 59 -7.12 23.11 7.76
N GLY A 60 -5.92 23.47 8.26
CA GLY A 60 -5.63 23.57 9.69
C GLY A 60 -5.71 22.25 10.45
N VAL A 61 -5.47 21.12 9.79
CA VAL A 61 -5.47 19.79 10.40
C VAL A 61 -4.06 19.19 10.44
N ASP A 62 -3.87 18.16 11.26
CA ASP A 62 -2.62 17.41 11.28
C ASP A 62 -2.38 16.69 9.95
N SER A 63 -1.12 16.62 9.49
CA SER A 63 -0.76 15.95 8.23
C SER A 63 -1.14 14.47 8.20
N SER A 64 -1.25 13.82 9.36
CA SER A 64 -1.73 12.42 9.48
C SER A 64 -3.22 12.28 9.13
N LYS A 65 -3.97 13.39 9.05
CA LYS A 65 -5.38 13.43 8.67
C LYS A 65 -5.58 13.77 7.18
N ALA A 66 -4.52 14.05 6.44
CA ALA A 66 -4.55 14.24 4.99
C ALA A 66 -3.98 12.99 4.31
N LEU A 67 -4.87 12.13 3.81
CA LEU A 67 -4.50 10.85 3.18
C LEU A 67 -4.67 10.95 1.66
N PRO A 68 -3.65 10.64 0.85
CA PRO A 68 -3.81 10.49 -0.59
C PRO A 68 -4.79 9.37 -0.92
N THR A 69 -5.83 9.68 -1.69
CA THR A 69 -6.82 8.71 -2.16
C THR A 69 -6.55 8.27 -3.58
N SER A 70 -6.06 9.19 -4.42
CA SER A 70 -5.73 8.93 -5.82
C SER A 70 -4.70 9.95 -6.29
N SER A 71 -3.90 9.60 -7.30
CA SER A 71 -3.11 10.58 -8.04
C SER A 71 -3.08 10.24 -9.51
N ARG A 72 -3.04 11.29 -10.33
CA ARG A 72 -2.99 11.19 -11.79
C ARG A 72 -2.11 12.28 -12.36
N LYS A 73 -1.47 11.99 -13.48
CA LYS A 73 -0.83 13.02 -14.29
C LYS A 73 -1.91 13.90 -14.94
N LEU A 74 -1.76 15.22 -14.80
CA LEU A 74 -2.66 16.18 -15.41
C LEU A 74 -2.10 16.66 -16.76
N ASP A 75 -0.81 16.96 -16.80
CA ASP A 75 -0.07 17.30 -18.03
C ASP A 75 1.40 16.84 -17.93
N SER A 76 2.25 17.21 -18.89
CA SER A 76 3.65 16.78 -18.93
C SER A 76 4.51 17.24 -17.74
N LYS A 77 4.08 18.28 -17.03
CA LYS A 77 4.78 18.92 -15.91
C LYS A 77 3.98 18.88 -14.60
N SER A 78 2.69 18.56 -14.62
CA SER A 78 1.85 18.60 -13.42
C SER A 78 1.12 17.29 -13.15
N TYR A 79 0.91 17.06 -11.86
CA TYR A 79 0.13 15.96 -11.32
C TYR A 79 -1.00 16.52 -10.46
N GLN A 80 -2.14 15.85 -10.52
CA GLN A 80 -3.26 16.07 -9.63
C GLN A 80 -3.31 14.94 -8.61
N VAL A 81 -3.19 15.29 -7.34
CA VAL A 81 -3.29 14.40 -6.20
C VAL A 81 -4.63 14.68 -5.52
N GLU A 82 -5.49 13.68 -5.50
CA GLU A 82 -6.71 13.70 -4.69
C GLU A 82 -6.38 13.17 -3.29
N LEU A 83 -6.85 13.91 -2.31
CA LEU A 83 -6.57 13.73 -0.90
C LEU A 83 -7.91 13.71 -0.16
N ASN A 84 -7.95 12.99 0.93
CA ASN A 84 -9.00 13.11 1.92
C ASN A 84 -8.40 13.76 3.17
N VAL A 85 -8.86 14.98 3.45
CA VAL A 85 -8.41 15.79 4.59
C VAL A 85 -9.51 15.77 5.66
N ALA A 86 -9.30 14.98 6.71
CA ALA A 86 -10.24 14.82 7.83
C ALA A 86 -11.70 14.49 7.40
N GLY A 87 -11.86 13.66 6.37
CA GLY A 87 -13.16 13.27 5.83
C GLY A 87 -13.64 14.12 4.65
N LYS A 88 -12.90 15.15 4.24
CA LYS A 88 -13.26 16.04 3.13
C LYS A 88 -12.38 15.77 1.92
N PRO A 89 -12.96 15.53 0.72
CA PRO A 89 -12.17 15.36 -0.49
C PRO A 89 -11.53 16.71 -0.88
N THR A 90 -10.26 16.67 -1.26
CA THR A 90 -9.44 17.84 -1.61
C THR A 90 -8.56 17.48 -2.80
N SER A 91 -8.46 18.36 -3.77
CA SER A 91 -7.59 18.24 -4.93
C SER A 91 -6.37 19.15 -4.75
N CYS A 92 -5.19 18.58 -4.94
CA CYS A 92 -3.93 19.30 -4.96
C CYS A 92 -3.26 19.14 -6.33
N ILE A 93 -2.89 20.26 -6.96
CA ILE A 93 -2.12 20.27 -8.21
C ILE A 93 -0.67 20.61 -7.87
N VAL A 94 0.26 19.74 -8.26
CA VAL A 94 1.69 19.85 -7.99
C VAL A 94 2.50 19.62 -9.24
N ASP A 95 3.53 20.44 -9.46
CA ASP A 95 4.48 20.28 -10.56
C ASP A 95 5.50 19.16 -10.26
N THR A 96 6.08 18.58 -11.31
CA THR A 96 7.30 17.76 -11.29
C THR A 96 8.45 18.36 -10.46
N ASP A 97 8.53 19.69 -10.36
CA ASP A 97 9.53 20.39 -9.54
C ASP A 97 9.16 20.47 -8.03
N GLY A 98 8.05 19.87 -7.60
CA GLY A 98 7.60 19.91 -6.21
C GLY A 98 6.94 21.22 -5.79
N LYS A 99 6.53 22.06 -6.76
CA LYS A 99 5.76 23.29 -6.53
C LYS A 99 4.26 22.97 -6.48
N VAL A 100 3.59 23.28 -5.38
CA VAL A 100 2.13 23.18 -5.30
C VAL A 100 1.51 24.40 -5.97
N ALA A 101 0.84 24.18 -7.10
CA ALA A 101 0.16 25.22 -7.87
C ALA A 101 -1.17 25.60 -7.23
N SER A 102 -1.92 24.62 -6.71
CA SER A 102 -3.19 24.88 -6.04
C SER A 102 -3.58 23.75 -5.08
N VAL A 103 -4.32 24.12 -4.05
CA VAL A 103 -5.03 23.20 -3.16
C VAL A 103 -6.46 23.71 -3.07
N GLN A 104 -7.42 22.88 -3.47
CA GLN A 104 -8.83 23.23 -3.48
C GLN A 104 -9.66 22.07 -2.96
N PRO A 105 -10.72 22.32 -2.16
CA PRO A 105 -11.73 21.31 -1.88
C PRO A 105 -12.27 20.74 -3.21
N ALA A 106 -12.44 19.42 -3.28
CA ALA A 106 -12.95 18.74 -4.47
C ALA A 106 -14.48 18.83 -4.56
#